data_AF-A0A323TH29-F1
#
_entry.id   AF-A0A323TH29-F1
#
_cell.length_a   1.000
_cell.length_b   1.000
_cell.length_c   1.000
_cell.angle_alpha   90.00
_cell.angle_beta   90.00
_cell.angle_gamma   90.00
#
_symmetry.space_group_name_H-M   'P 1'
#
loop_
_entity.id
_entity.type
_entity.pdbx_description
1 polymer ?
#
loop_
_entity_poly.entity_id
_entity_poly.type
_entity_poly.pdbx_seq_one_letter_code
_entity_poly.pdbx_strand_id
1 'polypeptide(L)'
;MNQQRYEFVRSRCIKQLPPLERRLFQFVEKKELILADQAHTEDHFVKLLQEHSPIFEAAEKFVMDAAEVYEKVQEIEKWLDDEIPKKLRQLKLIDFTDMMQLHGRSSGDREMKCFYLSDES
;
A
#
# COMPACT_ATOMS: atom_id res chain seq x y z
N MET A 1 9.08 -8.58 8.79
CA MET A 1 7.76 -8.69 9.46
C MET A 1 6.97 -7.39 9.49
N ASN A 2 7.50 -6.26 10.01
CA ASN A 2 6.72 -5.01 10.10
C ASN A 2 6.29 -4.48 8.72
N GLN A 3 7.18 -4.52 7.72
CA GLN A 3 6.87 -4.09 6.36
C GLN A 3 5.80 -4.96 5.68
N GLN A 4 5.88 -6.28 5.82
CA GLN A 4 4.88 -7.20 5.24
C GLN A 4 3.49 -7.01 5.85
N ARG A 5 3.40 -6.74 7.16
CA ARG A 5 2.12 -6.40 7.82
C ARG A 5 1.57 -5.07 7.31
N TYR A 6 2.44 -4.08 7.17
CA TYR A 6 2.09 -2.78 6.62
C TYR A 6 1.55 -2.91 5.20
N GLU A 7 2.26 -3.60 4.31
CA GLU A 7 1.83 -3.84 2.93
C GLU A 7 0.51 -4.62 2.85
N PHE A 8 0.32 -5.62 3.71
CA PHE A 8 -0.94 -6.36 3.79
C PHE A 8 -2.11 -5.45 4.16
N VAL A 9 -1.99 -4.67 5.25
CA VAL A 9 -3.04 -3.75 5.69
C VAL A 9 -3.29 -2.66 4.65
N ARG A 10 -2.22 -2.05 4.12
CA ARG A 10 -2.29 -1.03 3.07
C ARG A 10 -3.02 -1.54 1.84
N SER A 11 -2.69 -2.74 1.36
CA SER A 11 -3.36 -3.34 0.19
C SER A 11 -4.86 -3.54 0.43
N ARG A 12 -5.27 -3.83 1.67
CA ARG A 12 -6.67 -3.98 2.06
C ARG A 12 -7.38 -2.63 2.17
N CYS A 13 -6.70 -1.59 2.68
CA CYS A 13 -7.25 -0.23 2.68
C CYS A 13 -7.48 0.24 1.24
N ILE A 14 -6.48 0.13 0.36
CA ILE A 14 -6.60 0.54 -1.05
C ILE A 14 -7.73 -0.24 -1.75
N LYS A 15 -7.96 -1.51 -1.42
CA LYS A 15 -9.08 -2.30 -1.96
C LYS A 15 -10.46 -1.80 -1.56
N GLN A 16 -10.59 -1.08 -0.44
CA GLN A 16 -11.86 -0.51 0.05
C GLN A 16 -12.22 0.80 -0.63
N LEU A 17 -11.25 1.47 -1.27
CA LEU A 17 -11.50 2.69 -2.03
C LEU A 17 -12.49 2.42 -3.19
N PRO A 18 -13.35 3.40 -3.53
CA PRO A 18 -14.16 3.36 -4.74
C PRO A 18 -13.34 2.99 -5.98
N PRO A 19 -13.90 2.25 -6.96
CA PRO A 19 -13.13 1.73 -8.09
C PRO A 19 -12.38 2.80 -8.90
N LEU A 20 -12.95 3.99 -9.05
CA LEU A 20 -12.32 5.12 -9.75
C LEU A 20 -11.15 5.69 -8.94
N GLU A 21 -11.40 6.05 -7.69
CA GLU A 21 -10.39 6.58 -6.76
C GLU A 21 -9.20 5.63 -6.59
N ARG A 22 -9.48 4.34 -6.44
CA ARG A 22 -8.43 3.31 -6.38
C ARG A 22 -7.55 3.30 -7.63
N ARG A 23 -8.16 3.37 -8.82
CA ARG A 23 -7.42 3.35 -10.09
C ARG A 23 -6.62 4.65 -10.28
N LEU A 24 -7.20 5.78 -9.90
CA LEU A 24 -6.55 7.10 -9.93
C LEU A 24 -5.30 7.09 -9.04
N PHE A 25 -5.48 6.74 -7.77
CA PHE A 25 -4.41 6.70 -6.78
C PHE A 25 -3.28 5.75 -7.19
N GLN A 26 -3.62 4.51 -7.59
CA GLN A 26 -2.61 3.53 -8.04
C GLN A 26 -1.86 3.97 -9.31
N PHE A 27 -2.51 4.77 -10.16
CA PHE A 27 -1.85 5.32 -11.34
C PHE A 27 -0.81 6.38 -10.95
N VAL A 28 -1.19 7.31 -10.07
CA VAL A 28 -0.30 8.36 -9.54
C VAL A 28 0.86 7.74 -8.79
N GLU A 29 0.59 6.85 -7.83
CA GLU A 29 1.60 6.14 -7.06
C GLU A 29 2.60 5.39 -7.96
N LYS A 30 2.11 4.69 -8.99
CA LYS A 30 2.99 3.97 -9.91
C LYS A 30 3.93 4.93 -10.66
N LYS A 31 3.45 6.10 -11.03
CA LYS A 31 4.25 7.12 -11.72
C LYS A 31 5.29 7.73 -10.79
N GLU A 32 4.91 8.03 -9.56
CA GLU A 32 5.82 8.51 -8.52
C GLU A 32 6.93 7.48 -8.22
N LEU A 33 6.59 6.19 -8.13
CA LEU A 33 7.58 5.12 -7.95
C LEU A 33 8.60 5.08 -9.09
N ILE A 34 8.16 5.26 -10.35
CA ILE A 34 9.07 5.30 -11.50
C ILE A 34 10.03 6.50 -11.41
N LEU A 35 9.52 7.66 -10.99
CA LEU A 35 10.35 8.86 -10.82
C LEU A 35 11.30 8.73 -9.62
N ALA A 36 10.87 8.06 -8.55
CA ALA A 36 11.69 7.77 -7.38
C ALA A 36 12.85 6.83 -7.73
N ASP A 37 12.60 5.80 -8.54
CA ASP A 37 13.64 4.88 -9.04
C ASP A 37 14.66 5.58 -9.94
N GLN A 38 14.26 6.67 -10.61
CA GLN A 38 15.15 7.50 -11.44
C GLN A 38 15.91 8.56 -10.63
N ALA A 39 15.51 8.80 -9.38
CA ALA A 39 16.06 9.87 -8.59
C ALA A 39 17.38 9.48 -7.90
N HIS A 40 18.40 10.32 -8.02
CA HIS A 40 19.67 10.14 -7.32
C HIS A 40 19.63 10.68 -5.87
N THR A 41 18.76 11.66 -5.60
CA THR A 41 18.56 12.31 -4.30
C THR A 41 17.09 12.72 -4.13
N GLU A 42 16.67 13.01 -2.90
CA GLU A 42 15.33 13.53 -2.61
C GLU A 42 15.05 14.85 -3.34
N ASP A 43 16.00 15.79 -3.37
CA ASP A 43 15.86 17.04 -4.11
C ASP A 43 15.70 16.81 -5.63
N HIS A 44 16.39 15.80 -6.17
CA HIS A 44 16.24 15.42 -7.57
C HIS A 44 14.87 14.81 -7.83
N PHE A 45 14.34 14.00 -6.91
CA PHE A 45 12.98 13.46 -6.99
C PHE A 45 11.92 14.58 -7.03
N VAL A 46 12.04 15.59 -6.17
CA VAL A 46 11.11 16.74 -6.17
C VAL A 46 11.15 17.49 -7.51
N LYS A 47 12.33 17.66 -8.11
CA LYS A 47 12.46 18.25 -9.46
C LYS A 47 11.78 17.39 -10.52
N LEU A 48 11.99 16.08 -10.48
CA LEU A 48 11.36 15.14 -11.41
C LEU A 48 9.82 15.18 -11.30
N LEU A 49 9.26 15.32 -10.09
CA LEU A 49 7.82 15.49 -9.90
C LEU A 49 7.27 16.80 -10.48
N GLN A 50 8.08 17.87 -10.48
CA GLN A 50 7.69 19.15 -11.08
C GLN A 50 7.74 19.09 -12.62
N GLU A 51 8.76 18.43 -13.18
CA GLU A 51 8.96 18.28 -14.62
C GLU A 51 8.01 17.24 -15.24
N HIS A 52 7.73 16.15 -14.52
CA HIS A 52 6.92 15.01 -14.96
C HIS A 52 5.78 14.74 -13.98
N SER A 53 4.89 15.74 -13.80
CA SER A 53 3.84 15.69 -12.79
C SER A 53 2.87 14.52 -13.00
N PRO A 54 2.85 13.55 -12.06
CA PRO A 54 1.91 12.43 -12.09
C PRO A 54 0.45 12.89 -12.00
N ILE A 55 0.20 14.03 -11.34
CA ILE A 55 -1.13 14.63 -11.20
C ILE A 55 -1.66 15.09 -12.55
N PHE A 56 -0.86 15.82 -13.34
CA PHE A 56 -1.28 16.25 -14.67
C PHE A 56 -1.50 15.06 -15.62
N GLU A 57 -0.61 14.07 -15.59
CA GLU A 57 -0.80 12.85 -16.39
C GLU A 57 -2.08 12.09 -16.00
N ALA A 58 -2.41 12.07 -14.71
CA ALA A 58 -3.63 11.46 -14.21
C ALA A 58 -4.88 12.26 -14.63
N ALA A 59 -4.82 13.59 -14.54
CA ALA A 59 -5.90 14.46 -14.98
C ALA A 59 -6.26 14.22 -16.46
N GLU A 60 -5.26 14.15 -17.33
CA GLU A 60 -5.45 13.83 -18.75
C GLU A 60 -6.05 12.43 -18.95
N LYS A 61 -5.50 11.43 -18.26
CA LYS A 61 -5.92 10.03 -18.42
C LYS A 61 -7.34 9.74 -17.94
N PHE A 62 -7.72 10.35 -16.82
CA PHE A 62 -9.02 10.13 -16.19
C PHE A 62 -10.06 11.18 -16.59
N VAL A 63 -9.68 12.16 -17.43
CA VAL A 63 -10.54 13.26 -17.89
C VAL A 63 -11.11 14.03 -16.69
N MET A 64 -10.22 14.40 -15.77
CA MET A 64 -10.52 15.11 -14.53
C MET A 64 -9.74 16.43 -14.48
N ASP A 65 -10.19 17.38 -13.66
CA ASP A 65 -9.40 18.58 -13.40
C ASP A 65 -8.16 18.24 -12.55
N ALA A 66 -7.03 18.90 -12.82
CA ALA A 66 -5.79 18.60 -12.11
C ALA A 66 -5.86 18.94 -10.62
N ALA A 67 -6.60 19.99 -10.24
CA ALA A 67 -6.83 20.30 -8.83
C ALA A 67 -7.71 19.24 -8.17
N GLU A 68 -8.74 18.75 -8.87
CA GLU A 68 -9.59 17.65 -8.38
C GLU A 68 -8.77 16.37 -8.17
N VAL A 69 -7.89 16.03 -9.12
CA VAL A 69 -6.99 14.87 -8.97
C VAL A 69 -6.06 15.04 -7.77
N TYR A 70 -5.45 16.21 -7.63
CA TYR A 70 -4.58 16.52 -6.49
C TYR A 70 -5.32 16.36 -5.16
N GLU A 71 -6.50 16.96 -5.04
CA GLU A 71 -7.34 16.85 -3.85
C GLU A 71 -7.69 15.40 -3.54
N LYS A 72 -8.10 14.61 -4.54
CA LYS A 72 -8.43 13.20 -4.37
C LYS A 72 -7.24 12.37 -3.88
N VAL A 73 -6.06 12.60 -4.45
CA VAL A 73 -4.84 11.90 -4.01
C VAL A 73 -4.53 12.26 -2.55
N GLN A 74 -4.54 13.55 -2.19
CA GLN A 74 -4.29 14.01 -0.83
C GLN A 74 -5.31 13.48 0.19
N GLU A 75 -6.59 13.42 -0.18
CA GLU A 75 -7.64 12.83 0.65
C GLU A 75 -7.37 11.34 0.93
N ILE A 76 -6.98 10.59 -0.11
CA ILE A 76 -6.67 9.16 0.00
C ILE A 76 -5.42 8.93 0.85
N GLU A 77 -4.35 9.70 0.63
CA GLU A 77 -3.11 9.61 1.43
C GLU A 77 -3.40 9.86 2.91
N LYS A 78 -4.10 10.94 3.22
CA LYS A 78 -4.50 11.26 4.59
C LYS A 78 -5.35 10.16 5.21
N TRP A 79 -6.32 9.62 4.46
CA TRP A 79 -7.14 8.50 4.93
C TRP A 79 -6.31 7.24 5.20
N LEU A 80 -5.35 6.92 4.34
CA LEU A 80 -4.43 5.79 4.53
C LEU A 80 -3.57 5.99 5.78
N ASP A 81 -3.04 7.19 6.00
CA ASP A 81 -2.24 7.56 7.18
C ASP A 81 -3.03 7.41 8.49
N ASP A 82 -4.33 7.69 8.45
CA ASP A 82 -5.21 7.50 9.61
C ASP A 82 -5.62 6.04 9.82
N GLU A 83 -5.97 5.31 8.75
CA GLU A 83 -6.56 3.98 8.84
C GLU A 83 -5.54 2.84 9.00
N ILE A 84 -4.39 2.93 8.33
CA ILE A 84 -3.37 1.87 8.38
C ILE A 84 -2.88 1.65 9.83
N PRO A 85 -2.51 2.68 10.62
CA PRO A 85 -2.09 2.48 12.01
C PRO A 85 -3.18 1.88 12.89
N LYS A 86 -4.46 2.25 12.68
CA LYS A 86 -5.59 1.69 13.44
C LYS A 86 -5.72 0.19 13.18
N LYS A 87 -5.73 -0.21 11.90
CA LYS A 87 -5.85 -1.62 11.51
C LYS A 87 -4.62 -2.43 11.90
N LEU A 88 -3.42 -1.86 11.83
CA LEU A 88 -2.20 -2.52 12.30
C LEU A 88 -2.24 -2.86 13.80
N ARG A 89 -2.86 -2.00 14.63
CA ARG A 89 -3.07 -2.27 16.07
C ARG A 89 -4.09 -3.39 16.32
N GLN A 90 -5.11 -3.50 15.47
CA GLN A 90 -6.14 -4.53 15.57
C GLN A 90 -5.66 -5.90 15.04
N LEU A 91 -4.67 -5.88 14.15
CA LEU A 91 -4.09 -7.06 13.53
C LEU A 91 -3.40 -7.96 14.55
N LYS A 92 -4.10 -8.99 15.03
CA LYS A 92 -3.53 -10.03 15.89
C LYS A 92 -2.76 -11.03 15.02
N LEU A 93 -1.51 -11.22 15.40
CA LEU A 93 -0.60 -12.18 14.78
C LEU A 93 -0.73 -13.47 15.61
N ILE A 94 -1.56 -14.40 15.15
CA ILE A 94 -1.78 -15.66 15.87
C ILE A 94 -0.78 -16.68 15.32
N ASP A 95 0.10 -17.17 16.19
CA ASP A 95 1.06 -18.22 15.86
C ASP A 95 0.37 -19.58 15.89
N PHE A 96 0.31 -20.25 14.75
CA PHE A 96 -0.25 -21.59 14.57
C PHE A 96 0.83 -22.65 14.36
N THR A 97 2.09 -22.33 14.60
CA THR A 97 3.23 -23.22 14.34
C THR A 97 3.07 -24.56 15.05
N ASP A 98 2.64 -24.56 16.31
CA ASP A 98 2.45 -25.78 17.10
C ASP A 98 1.31 -26.67 16.57
N MET A 99 0.22 -26.06 16.10
CA MET A 99 -0.91 -26.80 15.52
C MET A 99 -0.57 -27.44 14.16
N MET A 100 0.28 -26.80 13.35
CA MET A 100 0.71 -27.32 12.05
C MET A 100 1.75 -28.45 12.19
N GLN A 101 2.62 -28.38 13.21
CA GLN A 101 3.57 -29.46 13.52
C GLN A 101 2.87 -30.74 14.00
N LEU A 102 1.79 -30.62 14.78
CA LEU A 102 1.00 -31.75 15.28
C LEU A 102 0.28 -32.54 14.16
N HIS A 103 0.05 -31.95 12.98
CA HIS A 103 -0.63 -32.60 11.85
C HIS A 103 0.34 -33.24 10.83
N GLY A 104 1.63 -33.36 11.16
CA GLY A 104 2.59 -34.16 10.38
C GLY A 104 2.92 -33.65 8.97
N ARG A 105 2.64 -32.37 8.67
CA ARG A 105 2.91 -31.77 7.35
C ARG A 105 4.32 -31.19 7.18
N SER A 106 5.16 -31.26 8.20
CA SER A 106 6.53 -30.74 8.16
C SER A 106 7.57 -31.85 8.28
N SER A 107 7.67 -32.68 7.24
CA SER A 107 8.86 -33.50 6.99
C SER A 107 9.77 -32.74 6.02
N GLY A 108 10.53 -31.77 6.53
CA GLY A 108 11.45 -30.99 5.71
C GLY A 108 12.01 -29.76 6.40
N ASP A 109 13.13 -29.96 7.12
CA ASP A 109 14.23 -29.07 7.53
C ASP A 109 14.18 -27.53 7.30
N ARG A 110 13.04 -26.88 7.50
CA ARG A 110 12.92 -25.43 7.65
C ARG A 110 11.95 -25.14 8.79
N GLU A 111 12.41 -24.41 9.80
CA GLU A 111 11.55 -23.77 10.80
C GLU A 111 10.60 -22.79 10.10
N MET A 112 9.47 -23.29 9.61
CA MET A 112 8.45 -22.49 8.96
C MET A 112 7.45 -22.04 10.02
N LYS A 113 7.51 -20.77 10.43
CA LYS A 113 6.53 -20.17 11.35
C LYS A 113 5.28 -19.78 10.58
N CYS A 114 4.14 -20.36 10.96
CA CYS A 114 2.84 -20.12 10.33
C CYS A 114 2.05 -19.11 11.15
N PHE A 115 1.84 -17.93 10.58
CA PHE A 115 1.09 -16.85 11.22
C PHE A 115 -0.25 -16.64 10.53
N TYR A 116 -1.33 -16.70 11.29
CA TYR A 116 -2.66 -16.33 10.83
C TYR A 116 -2.93 -14.86 11.20
N LEU A 117 -3.30 -14.08 10.20
CA LEU A 117 -3.68 -12.68 10.34
C LEU A 117 -5.21 -12.62 10.43
N SER A 118 -5.72 -12.57 11.66
CA SER A 118 -7.14 -12.37 11.93
C SER A 118 -7.43 -10.88 12.15
N ASP A 119 -8.49 -10.39 11.52
CA ASP A 119 -9.06 -9.06 11.74
C ASP A 119 -10.46 -9.24 12.31
N GLU A 120 -10.72 -8.76 13.53
CA GLU A 120 -12.07 -8.75 14.11
C GLU A 120 -12.85 -7.65 13.38
N SER A 121 -13.65 -8.08 12.39
CA SER A 121 -14.55 -7.20 11.62
C SER A 121 -15.85 -6.96 12.38
#